data_AF-A0A350D4K5-F1
#
_entry.id   AF-A0A350D4K5-F1
#
_cell.length_a   1.000
_cell.length_b   1.000
_cell.length_c   1.000
_cell.angle_alpha   90.00
_cell.angle_beta   90.00
_cell.angle_gamma   90.00
#
_symmetry.space_group_name_H-M   'P 1'
#
loop_
_entity.id
_entity.type
_entity.pdbx_description
1 polymer ?
#
loop_
_entity_poly.entity_id
_entity_poly.type
_entity_poly.pdbx_seq_one_letter_code
_entity_poly.pdbx_strand_id
1 'polypeptide(L)' 'MFQQAVFFALIFSPVAGLSAYLITYAEYRRHFPEDIKRARRMSLQFALAAFIFFFIIIVLAVIFINKYFP' A
#
# COMPACT_ATOMS: atom_id res chain seq x y z
N MET A 1 3.18 15.56 -16.61
CA MET A 1 2.60 14.33 -16.03
C MET A 1 3.48 13.65 -14.97
N PHE A 2 4.80 13.54 -15.15
CA PHE A 2 5.67 12.83 -14.18
C PHE A 2 5.58 13.38 -12.74
N GLN A 3 5.53 14.70 -12.54
CA GLN A 3 5.37 15.28 -11.21
C GLN A 3 4.03 14.91 -10.54
N GLN A 4 2.94 14.85 -11.31
CA GLN A 4 1.62 14.41 -10.81
C GLN A 4 1.65 12.93 -10.44
N ALA A 5 2.37 12.12 -11.22
CA ALA A 5 2.58 10.70 -10.93
C ALA A 5 3.24 10.47 -9.58
N VAL A 6 4.33 11.19 -9.33
CA VAL A 6 5.08 11.13 -8.08
C VAL A 6 4.20 11.62 -6.94
N PHE A 7 3.44 12.69 -7.13
CA PHE A 7 2.49 13.19 -6.13
C PHE A 7 1.42 12.16 -5.76
N PHE A 8 0.75 11.57 -6.75
CA PHE A 8 -0.27 10.54 -6.51
C PHE A 8 0.32 9.27 -5.90
N ALA A 9 1.46 8.80 -6.38
CA ALA A 9 2.14 7.64 -5.82
C ALA A 9 2.53 7.90 -4.37
N LEU A 10 3.10 9.06 -4.05
CA LEU A 10 3.51 9.43 -2.69
C LEU A 10 2.34 9.59 -1.72
N ILE A 11 1.12 9.85 -2.18
CA ILE A 11 -0.05 9.98 -1.30
C ILE A 11 -0.79 8.65 -1.18
N PHE A 12 -1.13 8.04 -2.31
CA PHE A 12 -2.01 6.88 -2.31
C PHE A 12 -1.30 5.60 -1.90
N SER A 13 0.01 5.44 -2.17
CA SER A 13 0.72 4.23 -1.71
C SER A 13 0.90 4.18 -0.19
N PRO A 14 1.29 5.25 0.55
CA PRO A 14 1.26 5.22 2.01
C PRO A 14 -0.14 5.03 2.59
N VAL A 15 -1.16 5.69 2.01
CA VAL A 15 -2.54 5.54 2.49
C VAL A 15 -3.02 4.10 2.35
N ALA A 16 -2.72 3.45 1.22
CA ALA A 16 -3.03 2.04 1.01
C ALA A 16 -2.28 1.13 2.01
N GLY A 17 -0.96 1.36 2.19
CA GLY A 17 -0.16 0.59 3.13
C GLY A 17 -0.63 0.73 4.59
N LEU A 18 -0.90 1.96 5.04
CA LEU A 18 -1.42 2.23 6.38
C LEU A 18 -2.81 1.62 6.60
N SER A 19 -3.70 1.73 5.61
CA SER A 19 -5.02 1.12 5.68
C SER A 19 -4.93 -0.40 5.77
N ALA A 20 -4.09 -1.01 4.93
CA ALA A 20 -3.85 -2.45 4.96
C ALA A 20 -3.25 -2.89 6.30
N TYR A 21 -2.31 -2.12 6.87
CA TYR A 21 -1.78 -2.39 8.21
C TYR A 21 -2.89 -2.39 9.26
N LEU A 22 -3.71 -1.34 9.32
CA LEU A 22 -4.74 -1.19 10.36
C LEU A 22 -5.79 -2.29 10.28
N ILE A 23 -6.25 -2.62 9.07
CA ILE A 23 -7.24 -3.68 8.84
C ILE A 23 -6.67 -5.03 9.24
N THR A 24 -5.50 -5.40 8.70
CA THR A 24 -4.88 -6.71 8.97
C THR A 24 -4.44 -6.85 10.41
N TYR A 25 -3.98 -5.77 11.05
CA TYR A 25 -3.61 -5.79 12.46
C TYR A 25 -4.83 -5.97 13.37
N ALA A 26 -5.95 -5.29 13.08
CA ALA A 26 -7.18 -5.48 13.83
C ALA A 26 -7.68 -6.93 13.73
N GLU A 27 -7.56 -7.55 12.55
CA GLU A 27 -7.93 -8.94 12.31
C GLU A 27 -7.00 -9.92 13.03
N TYR A 28 -5.69 -9.81 12.78
CA TYR A 28 -4.71 -10.73 13.38
C TYR A 28 -4.58 -10.59 14.88
N ARG A 29 -4.86 -9.42 15.46
CA ARG A 29 -4.90 -9.28 16.92
C ARG A 29 -6.09 -10.03 17.53
N ARG A 30 -7.22 -10.12 16.83
CA ARG A 30 -8.37 -10.92 17.27
C ARG A 30 -8.11 -12.41 17.11
N HIS A 31 -7.44 -12.79 16.01
CA HIS A 31 -7.15 -14.19 15.70
C HIS A 31 -5.99 -14.77 16.52
N PHE A 32 -4.98 -13.95 16.84
CA PHE A 32 -3.79 -14.35 17.61
C PHE A 32 -3.61 -13.43 18.85
N PRO A 33 -4.52 -13.48 19.83
CA PRO A 33 -4.50 -12.57 20.98
C PRO A 33 -3.27 -12.76 21.88
N GLU A 34 -2.74 -13.98 21.97
CA GLU A 34 -1.57 -14.32 22.79
C GLU A 34 -0.25 -13.83 22.17
N ASP A 35 -0.24 -13.55 20.87
CA ASP A 35 0.98 -13.45 20.07
C ASP A 35 1.04 -12.15 19.24
N ILE A 36 0.94 -11.01 19.94
CA ILE A 36 0.85 -9.66 19.35
C ILE A 36 2.04 -9.35 18.41
N LYS A 37 3.23 -9.88 18.72
CA LYS A 37 4.42 -9.70 17.87
C LYS A 37 4.22 -10.31 16.48
N ARG A 38 3.58 -11.48 16.42
CA ARG A 38 3.24 -12.16 15.16
C ARG A 38 2.22 -11.36 14.37
N ALA A 39 1.14 -10.91 15.03
CA ALA A 39 0.13 -10.07 14.41
C ALA A 39 0.73 -8.79 13.79
N ARG A 40 1.61 -8.08 14.53
CA ARG A 40 2.33 -6.90 14.01
C ARG A 40 3.18 -7.22 12.79
N ARG A 41 4.01 -8.28 12.86
CA ARG A 41 4.92 -8.65 11.78
C ARG A 41 4.16 -8.99 10.49
N MET A 42 3.11 -9.80 10.59
CA MET A 42 2.28 -10.15 9.44
C MET A 42 1.58 -8.92 8.85
N SER A 43 1.02 -8.06 9.70
CA SER A 43 0.34 -6.84 9.24
C SER A 43 1.30 -5.88 8.53
N LEU A 44 2.55 -5.75 9.01
CA LEU A 44 3.58 -4.95 8.34
C LEU A 44 3.96 -5.52 6.97
N GLN A 45 4.05 -6.85 6.85
CA GLN A 45 4.32 -7.49 5.56
C GLN A 45 3.19 -7.22 4.56
N PHE A 46 1.93 -7.30 5.00
CA PHE A 46 0.77 -6.94 4.17
C PHE A 46 0.75 -5.47 3.79
N ALA A 47 1.04 -4.58 4.75
CA ALA A 47 1.13 -3.14 4.50
C ALA A 47 2.19 -2.80 3.46
N LEU A 48 3.37 -3.41 3.57
CA LEU A 48 4.46 -3.23 2.61
C LEU A 48 4.09 -3.77 1.23
N ALA A 49 3.46 -4.95 1.17
CA ALA A 49 2.98 -5.52 -0.09
C ALA A 49 1.94 -4.61 -0.77
N ALA A 50 0.97 -4.10 -0.01
CA ALA A 50 -0.03 -3.17 -0.52
C ALA A 50 0.59 -1.86 -1.00
N PHE A 51 1.52 -1.29 -0.22
CA PHE A 51 2.27 -0.10 -0.62
C PHE A 51 2.97 -0.30 -1.97
N ILE A 52 3.77 -1.36 -2.09
CA ILE A 52 4.55 -1.66 -3.30
C ILE A 52 3.61 -1.89 -4.50
N PHE A 53 2.55 -2.66 -4.31
CA PHE A 53 1.57 -2.96 -5.35
C PHE A 53 0.92 -1.69 -5.91
N PHE A 54 0.40 -0.83 -5.04
CA PHE A 54 -0.22 0.43 -5.47
C PHE A 54 0.79 1.41 -6.06
N PHE A 55 2.02 1.46 -5.53
CA PHE A 55 3.09 2.27 -6.11
C PHE A 55 3.37 1.86 -7.56
N ILE A 56 3.56 0.55 -7.81
CA ILE A 56 3.81 0.02 -9.16
C ILE A 56 2.64 0.35 -10.09
N ILE A 57 1.40 0.11 -9.65
CA ILE A 57 0.20 0.38 -10.46
C ILE A 57 0.09 1.86 -10.83
N ILE A 58 0.31 2.78 -9.89
CA ILE A 58 0.22 4.22 -10.16
C ILE A 58 1.29 4.64 -11.17
N VAL A 59 2.52 4.17 -11.01
CA VAL A 59 3.61 4.46 -11.96
C VAL A 59 3.28 3.93 -13.36
N LEU A 60 2.81 2.68 -13.47
CA LEU A 60 2.43 2.09 -14.75
C LEU A 60 1.25 2.82 -15.39
N ALA A 61 0.22 3.16 -14.61
CA ALA A 61 -0.95 3.90 -15.08
C ALA A 61 -0.56 5.26 -15.66
N VAL A 62 0.34 5.99 -14.99
CA VAL A 62 0.82 7.29 -15.49
C VAL A 62 1.64 7.13 -16.76
N ILE A 63 2.56 6.16 -16.82
CA ILE A 63 3.34 5.90 -18.04
C ILE A 63 2.40 5.62 -19.21
N PHE A 64 1.35 4.81 -18.98
CA PHE A 64 0.35 4.50 -19.97
C PHE A 64 -0.44 5.75 -20.40
N ILE A 65 -0.98 6.52 -19.46
CA ILE A 65 -1.75 7.75 -19.75
C ILE A 65 -0.89 8.73 -20.55
N ASN A 66 0.34 9.00 -20.11
CA ASN A 66 1.25 9.93 -20.79
C ASN A 66 1.64 9.44 -22.21
N LYS A 67 1.60 8.14 -22.47
CA LYS A 67 1.89 7.57 -23.79
C LYS A 67 0.71 7.70 -24.77
N TYR A 68 -0.53 7.52 -24.29
CA TYR A 68 -1.72 7.44 -25.15
C TYR A 68 -2.61 8.70 -25.12
N PHE A 69 -2.48 9.54 -24.10
CA PHE A 69 -3.25 10.77 -23.90
C PHE A 69 -2.29 11.92 -23.49
N PRO A 70 -1.50 12.45 -24.44
CA PRO A 70 -0.53 13.51 -24.17
C PRO A 70 -1.16 14.85 -23.77
#